data_AF-A0A0B7NNY0-F1
#
_entry.id   AF-A0A0B7NNY0-F1
#
_cell.length_a   1.000
_cell.length_b   1.000
_cell.length_c   1.000
_cell.angle_alpha   90.00
_cell.angle_beta   90.00
_cell.angle_gamma   90.00
#
_symmetry.space_group_name_H-M   'P 1'
#
loop_
_entity.id
_entity.type
_entity.pdbx_description
1 polymer ?
#
loop_
_entity_poly.entity_id
_entity_poly.type
_entity_poly.pdbx_seq_one_letter_code
_entity_poly.pdbx_strand_id
1 'polypeptide(L)'
;MFSLEELPLLCRGVSSQFLQLLTVDLSTSNTKFFHKYEDGAFEVGEYPFYIPKQVLKEIGKQIEKTRPFIPVSFDGAFQDIVQKVRGTRAIDYLDIALYIVPTLFVPEMTNTQAANANIKLTRGFSLSLQWEFTERTLN
;
A
#
# COMPACT_ATOMS: atom_id res chain seq x y z
N MET A 1 -16.88 22.37 0.70
CA MET A 1 -16.56 21.99 -0.69
C MET A 1 -15.10 21.61 -0.71
N PHE A 2 -14.79 20.32 -0.51
CA PHE A 2 -13.44 19.81 -0.78
C PHE A 2 -13.24 19.99 -2.29
N SER A 3 -12.32 20.85 -2.71
CA SER A 3 -12.04 21.03 -4.13
C SER A 3 -11.41 19.74 -4.67
N LEU A 4 -11.70 19.40 -5.92
CA LEU A 4 -11.10 18.25 -6.61
C LEU A 4 -9.55 18.22 -6.53
N GLU A 5 -8.92 19.36 -6.25
CA GLU A 5 -7.48 19.51 -6.04
C GLU A 5 -6.96 18.87 -4.73
N GLU A 6 -7.82 18.63 -3.75
CA GLU A 6 -7.45 18.02 -2.47
C GLU A 6 -7.54 16.49 -2.49
N LEU A 7 -8.25 15.92 -3.46
CA LEU A 7 -8.42 14.47 -3.61
C LEU A 7 -7.07 13.75 -3.87
N PRO A 8 -6.16 14.25 -4.73
CA PRO A 8 -4.82 13.69 -4.88
C PRO A 8 -4.01 13.69 -3.58
N LEU A 9 -4.15 14.74 -2.74
CA LEU A 9 -3.49 14.81 -1.44
C LEU A 9 -4.04 13.78 -0.46
N LEU A 10 -5.36 13.58 -0.46
CA LEU A 10 -6.02 12.55 0.34
C LEU A 10 -5.59 11.15 -0.12
N CYS A 11 -5.66 10.86 -1.42
CA CYS A 11 -5.21 9.60 -2.01
C CYS A 11 -3.74 9.33 -1.69
N ARG A 12 -2.88 10.35 -1.74
CA ARG A 12 -1.47 10.23 -1.34
C ARG A 12 -1.32 9.89 0.13
N GLY A 13 -2.07 10.55 1.02
CA GLY A 13 -2.05 10.27 2.45
C GLY A 13 -2.47 8.85 2.79
N VAL A 14 -3.61 8.42 2.23
CA VAL A 14 -4.14 7.06 2.44
C VAL A 14 -3.18 6.02 1.86
N SER A 15 -2.69 6.22 0.64
CA SER A 15 -1.76 5.26 0.00
C SER A 15 -0.41 5.17 0.72
N SER A 16 0.05 6.28 1.31
CA SER A 16 1.26 6.27 2.15
C SER A 16 1.05 5.50 3.45
N GLN A 17 -0.09 5.70 4.12
CA GLN A 17 -0.44 4.90 5.31
C GLN A 17 -0.59 3.43 4.96
N PHE A 18 -1.18 3.14 3.79
CA PHE A 18 -1.37 1.78 3.32
C PHE A 18 -0.04 1.04 3.14
N LEU A 19 0.94 1.68 2.49
CA LEU A 19 2.29 1.12 2.36
C LEU A 19 2.98 0.97 3.72
N GLN A 20 2.79 1.91 4.66
CA GLN A 20 3.37 1.82 6.00
C GLN A 20 2.86 0.60 6.76
N LEU A 21 1.58 0.24 6.63
CA LEU A 21 1.02 -0.98 7.24
C LEU A 21 1.69 -2.24 6.67
N LEU A 22 1.91 -2.30 5.36
CA LEU A 22 2.51 -3.46 4.71
C LEU A 22 4.02 -3.62 4.97
N THR A 23 4.68 -2.56 5.44
CA THR A 23 6.13 -2.50 5.64
C THR A 23 6.55 -2.44 7.11
N VAL A 24 5.62 -2.70 8.04
CA VAL A 24 5.90 -2.68 9.48
C VAL A 24 6.95 -3.74 9.85
N ASP A 25 8.02 -3.30 10.50
CA ASP A 25 9.00 -4.19 11.10
C ASP A 25 8.57 -4.55 12.53
N LEU A 26 8.07 -5.77 12.73
CA LEU A 26 7.63 -6.28 14.03
C LEU A 26 8.76 -6.35 15.08
N SER A 27 10.03 -6.26 14.68
CA SER A 27 11.17 -6.20 15.61
C SER A 27 11.33 -4.82 16.26
N THR A 28 10.68 -3.78 15.72
CA THR A 28 10.67 -2.45 16.34
C THR A 28 9.51 -2.33 17.32
N SER A 29 9.76 -1.75 18.50
CA SER A 29 8.74 -1.46 19.52
C SER A 29 7.74 -0.38 19.12
N ASN A 30 7.63 -0.07 17.82
CA ASN A 30 6.74 0.98 17.32
C ASN A 30 5.32 0.44 17.14
N THR A 31 4.54 0.55 18.21
CA THR A 31 3.19 -0.05 18.33
C THR A 31 2.09 0.75 17.63
N LYS A 32 2.44 1.81 16.89
CA LYS A 32 1.48 2.76 16.30
C LYS A 32 0.47 2.12 15.34
N PHE A 33 0.85 1.01 14.71
CA PHE A 33 0.05 0.34 13.68
C PHE A 33 -0.70 -0.90 14.18
N PHE A 34 -0.50 -1.28 15.44
CA PHE A 34 -1.11 -2.48 16.00
C PHE A 34 -2.50 -2.15 16.52
N HIS A 35 -3.42 -3.10 16.34
CA HIS A 35 -4.69 -3.05 17.05
C HIS A 35 -4.41 -3.16 18.55
N LYS A 36 -4.98 -2.24 19.33
CA LYS A 36 -4.92 -2.27 20.78
C LYS A 36 -6.24 -2.75 21.32
N TYR A 37 -6.17 -3.71 22.24
CA TYR A 37 -7.29 -4.16 23.03
C TYR A 37 -7.77 -3.05 23.98
N GLU A 38 -8.96 -3.22 24.57
CA GLU A 38 -9.56 -2.23 25.47
C GLU A 38 -8.68 -1.91 26.69
N ASP A 39 -7.83 -2.85 27.10
CA ASP A 39 -6.84 -2.72 28.17
C ASP A 39 -5.51 -2.08 27.71
N GLY A 40 -5.40 -1.74 26.43
CA GLY A 40 -4.20 -1.19 25.80
C GLY A 40 -3.14 -2.21 25.40
N ALA A 41 -3.38 -3.51 25.65
CA ALA A 41 -2.50 -4.59 25.18
C ALA A 41 -2.56 -4.72 23.65
N PHE A 42 -1.54 -5.32 23.05
CA PHE A 42 -1.53 -5.65 21.61
C PHE A 42 -0.73 -6.93 21.40
N GLU A 43 -1.14 -7.75 20.43
CA GLU A 43 -0.42 -8.97 20.07
C GLU A 43 0.27 -8.81 18.71
N VAL A 44 1.59 -8.99 18.71
CA VAL A 44 2.41 -8.90 17.50
C VAL A 44 2.10 -10.03 16.52
N GLY A 45 1.78 -11.22 17.03
CA GLY A 45 1.44 -12.40 16.23
C GLY A 45 0.12 -12.28 15.47
N GLU A 46 -0.76 -11.38 15.89
CA GLU A 46 -2.06 -11.16 15.26
C GLU A 46 -2.05 -10.05 14.21
N TYR A 47 -0.88 -9.46 13.92
CA TYR A 47 -0.78 -8.38 12.95
C TYR A 47 -1.15 -8.87 11.53
N PRO A 48 -2.31 -8.45 10.98
CA PRO A 48 -2.88 -9.11 9.79
C PRO A 48 -2.17 -8.72 8.49
N PHE A 49 -1.34 -7.66 8.52
CA PHE A 49 -0.58 -7.18 7.38
C PHE A 49 0.90 -7.61 7.42
N TYR A 50 1.25 -8.56 8.29
CA TYR A 50 2.64 -8.96 8.43
C TYR A 50 3.20 -9.61 7.16
N ILE A 51 4.32 -9.06 6.68
CA ILE A 51 5.15 -9.64 5.64
C ILE A 51 6.58 -9.78 6.19
N PRO A 52 7.22 -10.96 6.08
CA PRO A 52 8.57 -11.16 6.60
C PRO A 52 9.57 -10.17 5.97
N LYS A 53 10.51 -9.68 6.78
CA LYS A 53 11.53 -8.70 6.35
C LYS A 53 12.36 -9.17 5.14
N GLN A 54 12.63 -10.46 5.03
CA GLN A 54 13.35 -11.03 3.89
C GLN A 54 12.52 -10.93 2.60
N VAL A 55 11.22 -11.19 2.69
CA VAL A 55 10.27 -11.06 1.58
C VAL A 55 10.12 -9.59 1.18
N LEU A 56 10.00 -8.68 2.14
CA LEU A 56 9.98 -7.24 1.89
C LEU A 56 11.22 -6.74 1.13
N LYS A 57 12.41 -7.26 1.46
CA LYS A 57 13.64 -6.96 0.70
C LYS A 57 13.60 -7.47 -0.73
N GLU A 58 12.98 -8.63 -0.96
CA GLU A 58 12.83 -9.16 -2.31
C GLU A 58 11.79 -8.35 -3.11
N ILE A 59 10.65 -8.02 -2.51
CA ILE A 59 9.67 -7.08 -3.08
C ILE A 59 10.36 -5.78 -3.50
N GLY A 60 11.19 -5.19 -2.64
CA GLY A 60 11.95 -3.97 -2.93
C GLY A 60 12.80 -4.07 -4.21
N LYS A 61 13.46 -5.20 -4.44
CA LYS A 61 14.22 -5.47 -5.68
C LYS A 61 13.32 -5.73 -6.88
N GLN A 62 12.18 -6.38 -6.67
CA GLN A 62 11.24 -6.70 -7.74
C GLN A 62 10.52 -5.45 -8.24
N ILE A 63 10.28 -4.45 -7.38
CA ILE A 63 9.68 -3.17 -7.77
C ILE A 63 10.45 -2.60 -8.96
N GLU A 64 11.77 -2.45 -8.89
CA GLU A 64 12.57 -1.90 -10.00
C GLU A 64 12.40 -2.68 -11.32
N LYS A 65 12.24 -4.01 -11.23
CA LYS A 65 12.01 -4.87 -12.40
C LYS A 65 10.61 -4.75 -12.98
N THR A 66 9.61 -4.38 -12.16
CA THR A 66 8.23 -4.20 -12.62
C THR A 66 7.99 -2.91 -13.39
N ARG A 67 8.94 -1.95 -13.34
CA ARG A 67 8.80 -0.63 -13.98
C ARG A 67 8.35 -0.69 -15.44
N PRO A 68 8.93 -1.55 -16.31
CA PRO A 68 8.56 -1.60 -17.72
C PRO A 68 7.15 -2.16 -17.99
N PHE A 69 6.55 -2.84 -17.01
CA PHE A 69 5.28 -3.54 -17.16
C PHE A 69 4.08 -2.77 -16.61
N ILE A 70 4.32 -1.65 -15.93
CA ILE A 70 3.26 -0.84 -15.36
C ILE A 70 2.79 0.16 -16.42
N PRO A 71 1.48 0.24 -16.70
CA PRO A 71 0.93 1.02 -17.81
C PRO A 71 0.97 2.54 -17.61
N VAL A 72 1.53 3.02 -16.49
CA VAL A 72 1.61 4.44 -16.15
C VAL A 72 3.05 4.91 -16.04
N SER A 73 3.28 6.14 -16.50
CA SER A 73 4.53 6.85 -16.28
C SER A 73 4.54 7.37 -14.85
N PHE A 74 5.32 6.73 -13.97
CA PHE A 74 5.53 7.25 -12.62
C PHE A 74 6.18 8.64 -12.69
N ASP A 75 5.50 9.66 -12.16
CA ASP A 75 6.06 11.01 -11.98
C ASP A 75 7.10 11.05 -10.85
N GLY A 76 7.08 10.02 -9.98
CA GLY A 76 7.96 9.87 -8.83
C GLY A 76 9.11 8.87 -9.01
N ALA A 77 9.97 8.81 -8.01
CA ALA A 77 11.03 7.82 -7.90
C ALA A 77 10.44 6.42 -7.71
N PHE A 78 10.58 5.60 -8.74
CA PHE A 78 10.20 4.19 -8.74
C PHE A 78 11.44 3.32 -8.43
N GLN A 79 11.74 3.18 -7.14
CA GLN A 79 12.90 2.46 -6.58
C GLN A 79 12.44 1.53 -5.45
N ASP A 80 13.38 0.84 -4.78
CA ASP A 80 13.12 0.12 -3.53
C ASP A 80 12.54 1.05 -2.43
N ILE A 81 11.21 1.21 -2.45
CA ILE A 81 10.44 2.00 -1.49
C ILE A 81 10.44 1.37 -0.10
N VAL A 82 10.67 0.06 -0.01
CA VAL A 82 10.70 -0.66 1.27
C VAL A 82 11.90 -0.21 2.10
N GLN A 83 13.05 0.01 1.46
CA GLN A 83 14.25 0.49 2.15
C GLN A 83 14.34 2.02 2.21
N LYS A 84 13.70 2.75 1.28
CA LYS A 84 13.87 4.21 1.13
C LYS A 84 12.60 5.02 1.47
N VAL A 85 11.71 4.51 2.31
CA VAL A 85 10.44 5.21 2.69
C VAL A 85 10.68 6.66 3.14
N ARG A 86 11.80 6.95 3.82
CA ARG A 86 12.16 8.29 4.32
C ARG A 86 13.34 8.86 3.53
N GLY A 87 13.07 9.76 2.59
CA GLY A 87 14.10 10.55 1.90
C GLY A 87 13.85 10.77 0.42
N THR A 88 13.02 9.93 -0.21
CA THR A 88 12.66 10.08 -1.62
C THR A 88 11.58 11.14 -1.77
N ARG A 89 12.00 12.37 -2.12
CA ARG A 89 11.07 13.42 -2.56
C ARG A 89 10.41 12.93 -3.86
N ALA A 90 9.08 12.95 -3.89
CA ALA A 90 8.22 12.43 -4.96
C ALA A 90 8.20 10.89 -5.08
N ILE A 91 7.58 10.20 -4.12
CA ILE A 91 7.09 8.83 -4.31
C ILE A 91 5.64 8.92 -4.79
N ASP A 92 5.32 8.26 -5.90
CA ASP A 92 3.94 8.12 -6.35
C ASP A 92 3.24 7.00 -5.56
N TYR A 93 2.72 7.38 -4.39
CA TYR A 93 2.05 6.43 -3.50
C TYR A 93 0.78 5.86 -4.12
N LEU A 94 0.10 6.61 -4.98
CA LEU A 94 -1.15 6.16 -5.59
C LEU A 94 -0.88 5.04 -6.58
N ASP A 95 0.09 5.21 -7.47
CA ASP A 95 0.49 4.16 -8.40
C ASP A 95 1.04 2.92 -7.68
N ILE A 96 1.75 3.11 -6.55
CA ILE A 96 2.16 1.99 -5.69
C ILE A 96 0.94 1.25 -5.15
N ALA A 97 -0.06 1.95 -4.62
CA ALA A 97 -1.27 1.33 -4.09
C ALA A 97 -2.10 0.62 -5.17
N LEU A 98 -2.09 1.14 -6.40
CA LEU A 98 -2.83 0.59 -7.54
C LEU A 98 -2.17 -0.62 -8.19
N TYR A 99 -0.85 -0.58 -8.37
CA TYR A 99 -0.14 -1.57 -9.20
C TYR A 99 0.82 -2.43 -8.40
N ILE A 100 1.53 -1.86 -7.42
CA ILE A 100 2.57 -2.58 -6.68
C ILE A 100 1.98 -3.42 -5.57
N VAL A 101 1.07 -2.85 -4.78
CA VAL A 101 0.45 -3.57 -3.66
C VAL A 101 -0.28 -4.85 -4.11
N PRO A 102 -1.22 -4.82 -5.07
CA PRO A 102 -1.91 -6.04 -5.48
C PRO A 102 -0.99 -7.06 -6.17
N THR A 103 0.08 -6.61 -6.82
CA THR A 103 0.96 -7.50 -7.60
C THR A 103 2.08 -8.12 -6.77
N LEU A 104 2.66 -7.37 -5.83
CA LEU A 104 3.87 -7.80 -5.09
C LEU A 104 3.64 -7.99 -3.60
N PHE A 105 2.70 -7.26 -2.97
CA PHE A 105 2.47 -7.37 -1.53
C PHE A 105 1.38 -8.37 -1.20
N VAL A 106 0.23 -8.31 -1.88
CA VAL A 106 -0.92 -9.19 -1.63
C VAL A 106 -0.59 -10.69 -1.75
N PRO A 107 0.20 -11.16 -2.74
CA PRO A 107 0.56 -12.58 -2.82
C PRO A 107 1.39 -13.09 -1.64
N GLU A 108 2.10 -12.19 -0.96
CA GLU A 108 2.99 -12.51 0.16
C GLU A 108 2.29 -12.48 1.52
N MET A 109 1.00 -12.13 1.54
CA MET A 109 0.21 -12.05 2.77
C MET A 109 -0.29 -13.44 3.19
N THR A 110 -0.09 -13.77 4.46
CA THR A 110 -0.59 -15.02 5.05
C THR A 110 -2.08 -14.94 5.43
N ASN A 111 -2.55 -13.74 5.80
CA ASN A 111 -3.94 -13.51 6.17
C ASN A 111 -4.79 -13.24 4.92
N THR A 112 -5.62 -14.22 4.53
CA THR A 112 -6.48 -14.14 3.34
C THR A 112 -7.56 -13.06 3.45
N GLN A 113 -8.05 -12.76 4.66
CA GLN A 113 -9.03 -11.70 4.86
C GLN A 113 -8.39 -10.33 4.62
N ALA A 114 -7.18 -10.12 5.14
CA ALA A 114 -6.42 -8.90 4.94
C ALA A 114 -5.99 -8.72 3.49
N ALA A 115 -5.56 -9.80 2.82
CA ALA A 115 -5.29 -9.81 1.38
C ALA A 115 -6.52 -9.37 0.56
N ASN A 116 -7.70 -9.94 0.85
CA ASN A 116 -8.94 -9.56 0.20
C ASN A 116 -9.36 -8.12 0.48
N ALA A 117 -9.16 -7.63 1.71
CA ALA A 117 -9.43 -6.25 2.07
C ALA A 117 -8.53 -5.29 1.28
N ASN A 118 -7.26 -5.63 1.12
CA ASN A 118 -6.29 -4.85 0.33
C ASN A 118 -6.66 -4.78 -1.14
N ILE A 119 -7.09 -5.89 -1.75
CA ILE A 119 -7.60 -5.90 -3.13
C ILE A 119 -8.83 -4.99 -3.26
N LYS A 120 -9.78 -5.09 -2.33
CA LYS A 120 -11.00 -4.25 -2.34
C LYS A 120 -10.66 -2.77 -2.19
N LEU A 121 -9.68 -2.42 -1.35
CA LEU A 121 -9.21 -1.06 -1.18
C LEU A 121 -8.56 -0.53 -2.46
N THR A 122 -7.66 -1.30 -3.08
CA THR A 122 -7.06 -0.96 -4.38
C THR A 122 -8.14 -0.78 -5.46
N ARG A 123 -9.16 -1.62 -5.49
CA ARG A 123 -10.33 -1.44 -6.36
C ARG A 123 -11.08 -0.14 -6.06
N GLY A 124 -11.26 0.20 -4.79
CA GLY A 124 -11.84 1.47 -4.36
C GLY A 124 -11.06 2.68 -4.86
N PHE A 125 -9.73 2.64 -4.82
CA PHE A 125 -8.89 3.69 -5.41
C PHE A 125 -9.08 3.77 -6.92
N SER A 126 -9.02 2.64 -7.62
CA SER A 126 -9.20 2.60 -9.08
C SER A 126 -10.54 3.19 -9.51
N LEU A 127 -11.62 2.86 -8.78
CA LEU A 127 -12.95 3.41 -8.98
C LEU A 127 -13.02 4.92 -8.72
N SER A 128 -12.37 5.39 -7.65
CA SER A 128 -12.37 6.81 -7.26
C SER A 128 -11.64 7.71 -8.27
N LEU A 129 -10.79 7.13 -9.12
CA LEU A 129 -10.08 7.83 -10.20
C LEU A 129 -10.86 7.86 -11.52
N GLN A 130 -11.98 7.13 -11.62
CA GLN A 130 -12.81 7.17 -12.81
C GLN A 130 -13.62 8.47 -12.86
N TRP A 131 -13.70 9.05 -14.05
CA TRP A 131 -14.55 10.22 -14.31
C TRP A 131 -16.04 9.86 -14.29
N GLU A 132 -16.38 8.66 -14.77
CA GLU A 132 -17.74 8.14 -14.86
C GLU A 132 -17.79 6.67 -14.44
N PHE A 133 -18.88 6.30 -13.77
CA PHE A 133 -19.15 4.91 -13.40
C PHE A 133 -20.01 4.26 -14.47
N THR A 134 -19.49 3.20 -15.07
CA THR A 134 -20.22 2.31 -15.99
C THR A 134 -20.48 0.96 -15.32
N GLU A 135 -21.46 0.19 -15.82
CA GLU A 135 -21.67 -1.20 -15.36
C GLU A 135 -20.40 -2.06 -15.47
N ARG A 136 -19.52 -1.76 -16.44
CA ARG A 136 -18.23 -2.46 -16.56
C ARG A 136 -17.23 -2.10 -15.47
N THR A 137 -17.26 -0.87 -14.95
CA THR A 137 -16.38 -0.47 -13.85
C THR A 137 -16.87 -1.00 -12.49
N LEU A 138 -18.18 -1.18 -12.34
CA LEU A 138 -18.80 -1.60 -11.07
C LEU A 138 -18.80 -3.12 -10.86
N ASN A 139 -18.75 -3.92 -11.92
CA ASN A 139 -18.71 -5.39 -11.88
C ASN A 139 -17.28 -5.91 -11.96
#